data_AF-A0A1H0SG26-F1
#
_entry.id   AF-A0A1H0SG26-F1
#
_cell.length_a   1.000
_cell.length_b   1.000
_cell.length_c   1.000
_cell.angle_alpha   90.00
_cell.angle_beta   90.00
_cell.angle_gamma   90.00
#
_symmetry.space_group_name_H-M   'P 1'
#
loop_
_entity.id
_entity.type
_entity.pdbx_description
1 polymer ?
#
loop_
_entity_poly.entity_id
_entity_poly.type
_entity_poly.pdbx_seq_one_letter_code
_entity_poly.pdbx_strand_id
1 'polypeptide(L)'
;MTLGDAAGKPPTGAAQPDRGAGQPPSGAQPGPPQVLDQSKLQELVVHVGRTAAATFASNFLALLQDRLTQVQTALGTANLAAALGAVLSLKTSSAMVGAEQLTRYCTGLEKELREGRIPNADALPRIAADLRPALTDVLASMPPDADG
;
A
#
# COMPACT_ATOMS: atom_id res chain seq x y z
N MET A 1 -1.79 10.77 57.95
CA MET A 1 -1.85 10.83 56.47
C MET A 1 -0.43 10.68 55.94
N THR A 2 -0.09 9.51 55.40
CA THR A 2 1.06 9.27 54.50
C THR A 2 0.81 7.92 53.83
N LEU A 3 0.67 7.97 52.51
CA LEU A 3 0.54 6.82 51.62
C LEU A 3 1.84 5.99 51.63
N GLY A 4 1.70 4.67 51.66
CA GLY A 4 2.76 3.72 51.34
C GLY A 4 2.18 2.63 50.45
N ASP A 5 2.45 2.75 49.15
CA ASP A 5 2.06 1.80 48.09
C ASP A 5 2.67 0.41 48.32
N ALA A 6 1.80 -0.60 48.35
CA ALA A 6 2.18 -2.01 48.46
C ALA A 6 2.40 -2.61 47.06
N ALA A 7 3.65 -2.86 46.70
CA ALA A 7 4.03 -3.63 45.53
C ALA A 7 3.76 -5.13 45.78
N GLY A 8 2.73 -5.67 45.12
CA GLY A 8 2.46 -7.11 45.03
C GLY A 8 2.58 -7.60 43.59
N LYS A 9 3.35 -8.67 43.38
CA LYS A 9 3.46 -9.45 42.14
C LYS A 9 3.61 -10.93 42.56
N PRO A 10 3.25 -11.98 41.80
CA PRO A 10 2.35 -12.16 40.64
C PRO A 10 1.19 -13.17 40.95
N PRO A 11 0.46 -13.69 39.94
CA PRO A 11 0.67 -15.11 39.66
C PRO A 11 0.82 -15.50 38.17
N THR A 12 1.37 -16.70 38.05
CA THR A 12 1.73 -17.50 36.89
C THR A 12 0.53 -18.25 36.29
N GLY A 13 0.53 -18.47 34.97
CA GLY A 13 -0.33 -19.45 34.27
C GLY A 13 -0.66 -18.99 32.84
N ALA A 14 0.17 -19.27 31.83
CA ALA A 14 0.21 -20.50 31.03
C ALA A 14 -1.01 -20.69 30.08
N ALA A 15 -0.81 -20.45 28.78
CA ALA A 15 -1.22 -21.32 27.68
C ALA A 15 -0.88 -20.68 26.31
N GLN A 16 -0.01 -21.38 25.56
CA GLN A 16 0.29 -21.24 24.12
C GLN A 16 -0.94 -21.58 23.25
N PRO A 17 -0.99 -21.15 21.98
CA PRO A 17 -0.36 -21.89 20.87
C PRO A 17 0.28 -20.89 19.87
N ASP A 18 1.05 -21.21 18.85
CA ASP A 18 1.45 -22.42 18.17
C ASP A 18 2.80 -22.11 17.50
N ARG A 19 3.71 -23.07 17.48
CA ARG A 19 4.94 -22.98 16.70
C ARG A 19 4.62 -23.27 15.24
N GLY A 20 4.26 -22.23 14.49
CA GLY A 20 4.34 -22.24 13.04
C GLY A 20 5.78 -21.94 12.59
N ALA A 21 6.59 -22.98 12.40
CA ALA A 21 7.74 -22.89 11.53
C ALA A 21 7.22 -22.57 10.11
N GLY A 22 7.56 -21.41 9.57
CA GLY A 22 6.99 -20.96 8.30
C GLY A 22 7.69 -19.74 7.73
N GLN A 23 8.91 -19.96 7.25
CA GLN A 23 9.64 -19.15 6.27
C GLN A 23 10.26 -17.83 6.78
N PRO A 24 11.58 -17.60 6.57
CA PRO A 24 12.11 -16.24 6.60
C PRO A 24 11.33 -15.40 5.56
N PRO A 25 11.10 -14.09 5.76
CA PRO A 25 10.56 -13.25 4.70
C PRO A 25 11.50 -13.41 3.52
N SER A 26 10.99 -14.04 2.46
CA SER A 26 11.69 -14.28 1.21
C SER A 26 12.42 -13.00 0.85
N GLY A 27 13.75 -13.10 0.72
CA GLY A 27 14.62 -11.95 0.59
C GLY A 27 14.07 -11.00 -0.45
N ALA A 28 13.64 -9.82 0.01
CA ALA A 28 13.37 -8.68 -0.84
C ALA A 28 14.70 -8.27 -1.47
N GLN A 29 15.13 -9.01 -2.49
CA GLN A 29 16.13 -8.53 -3.42
C GLN A 29 15.54 -7.24 -4.00
N PRO A 30 16.28 -6.12 -4.02
CA PRO A 30 15.87 -4.96 -4.79
C PRO A 30 16.00 -5.34 -6.26
N GLY A 31 14.96 -6.01 -6.77
CA GLY A 31 14.72 -6.12 -8.20
C GLY A 31 14.50 -4.72 -8.79
N PRO A 32 14.53 -4.57 -10.12
CA PRO A 32 14.15 -3.32 -10.76
C PRO A 32 12.80 -2.85 -10.21
N PRO A 33 12.56 -1.53 -10.08
CA PRO A 33 11.34 -1.00 -9.46
C PRO A 33 10.12 -1.61 -10.16
N GLN A 34 9.49 -2.58 -9.49
CA GLN A 34 8.33 -3.24 -10.06
C GLN A 34 7.15 -2.30 -9.91
N VAL A 35 6.50 -2.01 -11.04
CA VAL A 35 5.28 -1.19 -11.08
C VAL A 35 4.23 -1.76 -10.13
N LEU A 36 4.19 -3.10 -10.03
CA LEU A 36 3.19 -3.89 -9.34
C LEU A 36 3.84 -5.06 -8.60
N ASP A 37 3.46 -5.27 -7.34
CA ASP A 37 3.76 -6.47 -6.56
C ASP A 37 2.76 -7.57 -6.95
N GLN A 38 3.25 -8.54 -7.70
CA GLN A 38 2.42 -9.63 -8.23
C GLN A 38 1.88 -10.53 -7.13
N SER A 39 2.64 -10.75 -6.05
CA SER A 39 2.23 -11.63 -4.95
C SER A 39 1.03 -11.06 -4.20
N LYS A 40 0.99 -9.74 -3.96
CA LYS A 40 -0.19 -9.07 -3.38
C LYS A 40 -1.42 -9.15 -4.27
N LEU A 41 -1.24 -8.98 -5.58
CA LEU A 41 -2.37 -9.11 -6.51
C LEU A 41 -2.88 -10.55 -6.57
N GLN A 42 -1.98 -11.55 -6.54
CA GLN A 42 -2.35 -12.96 -6.44
C GLN A 42 -3.10 -13.25 -5.14
N GLU A 43 -2.64 -12.73 -4.00
CA GLU A 43 -3.33 -12.84 -2.71
C GLU A 43 -4.76 -12.27 -2.80
N LEU A 44 -4.91 -11.07 -3.40
CA LEU A 44 -6.24 -10.49 -3.64
C LEU A 44 -7.12 -11.41 -4.49
N VAL A 45 -6.58 -11.97 -5.57
CA VAL A 45 -7.30 -12.91 -6.44
C VAL A 45 -7.69 -14.19 -5.70
N VAL A 46 -6.82 -14.72 -4.84
CA VAL A 46 -7.13 -15.89 -4.00
C VAL A 46 -8.28 -15.60 -3.03
N HIS A 47 -8.36 -14.37 -2.50
CA HIS A 47 -9.39 -13.99 -1.54
C HIS A 47 -10.75 -13.66 -2.15
N VAL A 48 -10.78 -12.98 -3.31
CA VAL A 48 -12.04 -12.45 -3.88
C VAL A 48 -12.39 -13.02 -5.27
N GLY A 49 -11.48 -13.78 -5.88
CA GLY A 49 -11.60 -14.24 -7.27
C GLY A 49 -11.01 -13.24 -8.27
N ARG A 50 -10.62 -13.73 -9.44
CA ARG A 50 -9.99 -12.95 -10.52
C ARG A 50 -10.93 -11.85 -11.03
N THR A 51 -12.21 -12.17 -11.22
CA THR A 51 -13.21 -11.22 -11.71
C THR A 51 -13.43 -10.05 -10.74
N ALA A 52 -13.53 -10.34 -9.44
CA ALA A 52 -13.69 -9.29 -8.43
C ALA A 52 -12.42 -8.48 -8.24
N ALA A 53 -11.23 -9.11 -8.28
CA ALA A 53 -9.95 -8.41 -8.24
C ALA A 53 -9.76 -7.48 -9.44
N ALA A 54 -10.13 -7.90 -10.65
CA ALA A 54 -10.11 -7.07 -11.86
C ALA A 54 -11.05 -5.86 -11.75
N THR A 55 -12.23 -6.07 -11.17
CA THR A 55 -13.20 -4.99 -10.89
C THR A 55 -12.64 -3.99 -9.88
N PHE A 56 -12.03 -4.49 -8.80
CA PHE A 56 -11.39 -3.67 -7.78
C PHE A 56 -10.23 -2.84 -8.37
N ALA A 57 -9.37 -3.46 -9.18
CA ALA A 57 -8.27 -2.81 -9.87
C ALA A 57 -8.76 -1.70 -10.82
N SER A 58 -9.84 -1.96 -11.57
CA SER A 58 -10.44 -0.97 -12.47
C SER A 58 -11.04 0.22 -11.70
N ASN A 59 -11.75 -0.05 -10.60
CA ASN A 59 -12.28 1.00 -9.73
C ASN A 59 -11.17 1.84 -9.10
N PHE A 60 -10.09 1.19 -8.66
CA PHE A 60 -8.90 1.88 -8.17
C PHE A 60 -8.30 2.81 -9.24
N LEU A 61 -8.12 2.34 -10.49
CA LEU A 61 -7.58 3.16 -11.58
C LEU A 61 -8.49 4.35 -11.92
N ALA A 62 -9.81 4.21 -11.82
CA ALA A 62 -10.75 5.31 -12.02
C ALA A 62 -10.59 6.39 -10.93
N LEU A 63 -10.46 5.98 -9.67
CA LEU A 63 -10.24 6.89 -8.54
C LEU A 63 -8.82 7.46 -8.49
N LEU A 64 -7.85 6.77 -9.08
CA LEU A 64 -6.44 7.17 -9.07
C LEU A 64 -6.26 8.54 -9.72
N GLN A 65 -6.90 8.81 -10.86
CA GLN A 65 -6.76 10.08 -11.59
C GLN A 65 -7.19 11.29 -10.74
N ASP A 66 -8.31 11.18 -10.02
CA ASP A 66 -8.77 12.21 -9.10
C ASP A 66 -7.75 12.44 -7.98
N ARG A 67 -7.24 11.35 -7.38
CA ARG A 67 -6.23 11.42 -6.31
C ARG A 67 -4.93 12.07 -6.76
N LEU A 68 -4.47 11.79 -7.98
CA LEU A 68 -3.27 12.46 -8.54
C LEU A 68 -3.51 13.96 -8.73
N THR A 69 -4.71 14.35 -9.15
CA THR A 69 -5.11 15.75 -9.30
C THR A 69 -5.15 16.46 -7.95
N GLN A 70 -5.69 15.81 -6.92
CA GLN A 70 -5.69 16.35 -5.56
C GLN A 70 -4.27 16.54 -5.02
N VAL A 71 -3.37 15.57 -5.21
CA VAL A 71 -1.96 15.70 -4.79
C VAL A 71 -1.29 16.88 -5.50
N GLN A 72 -1.40 16.97 -6.83
CA GLN A 72 -0.80 18.07 -7.60
C GLN A 72 -1.36 19.44 -7.19
N THR A 73 -2.66 19.53 -6.95
CA THR A 73 -3.32 20.76 -6.51
C THR A 73 -2.87 21.18 -5.11
N ALA A 74 -2.77 20.24 -4.18
CA ALA A 74 -2.31 20.50 -2.83
C ALA A 74 -0.83 20.94 -2.79
N LEU A 75 0.01 20.36 -3.65
CA LEU A 75 1.40 20.78 -3.81
C LEU A 75 1.51 22.17 -4.45
N GLY A 76 0.72 22.46 -5.49
CA GLY A 76 0.70 23.76 -6.17
C GLY A 76 0.20 24.92 -5.30
N THR A 77 -0.61 24.63 -4.27
CA THR A 77 -1.08 25.62 -3.28
C THR A 77 -0.15 25.76 -2.08
N ALA A 78 1.00 25.08 -2.07
CA ALA A 78 1.96 25.04 -0.96
C ALA A 78 1.35 24.64 0.40
N ASN A 79 0.20 23.96 0.40
CA ASN A 79 -0.45 23.50 1.62
C ASN A 79 0.09 22.12 2.01
N LEU A 80 1.16 22.11 2.81
CA LEU A 80 1.85 20.89 3.23
C LEU A 80 0.93 19.88 3.94
N ALA A 81 -0.02 20.36 4.75
CA ALA A 81 -0.95 19.50 5.48
C ALA A 81 -1.94 18.81 4.52
N ALA A 82 -2.51 19.56 3.58
CA ALA A 82 -3.39 19.00 2.56
C ALA A 82 -2.63 18.04 1.63
N ALA A 83 -1.40 18.39 1.23
CA ALA A 83 -0.57 17.56 0.39
C ALA A 83 -0.22 16.23 1.08
N LEU A 84 0.14 16.27 2.37
CA LEU A 84 0.43 15.07 3.15
C LEU A 84 -0.80 14.17 3.27
N GLY A 85 -1.98 14.73 3.53
CA GLY A 85 -3.23 13.97 3.56
C GLY A 85 -3.55 13.27 2.23
N ALA A 86 -3.40 13.99 1.12
CA ALA A 86 -3.62 13.44 -0.22
C ALA A 86 -2.62 12.31 -0.55
N VAL A 87 -1.33 12.52 -0.24
CA VAL A 87 -0.26 11.53 -0.47
C VAL A 87 -0.48 10.26 0.37
N LEU A 88 -0.86 10.38 1.64
CA LEU A 88 -1.16 9.22 2.49
C LEU A 88 -2.37 8.43 1.97
N SER A 89 -3.42 9.13 1.53
CA SER A 89 -4.61 8.51 0.94
C SER A 89 -4.28 7.74 -0.35
N LEU A 90 -3.44 8.33 -1.20
CA LEU A 90 -2.95 7.68 -2.42
C LEU A 90 -2.07 6.46 -2.10
N LYS A 91 -1.16 6.57 -1.11
CA LYS A 91 -0.30 5.47 -0.67
C LYS A 91 -1.11 4.26 -0.18
N THR A 92 -2.08 4.48 0.70
CA THR A 92 -2.89 3.40 1.27
C THR A 92 -3.71 2.69 0.20
N SER A 93 -4.34 3.45 -0.70
CA SER A 93 -5.11 2.87 -1.81
C SER A 93 -4.23 2.09 -2.80
N SER A 94 -3.03 2.59 -3.09
CA SER A 94 -2.03 1.92 -3.94
C SER A 94 -1.53 0.61 -3.34
N ALA A 95 -1.34 0.56 -2.01
CA ALA A 95 -0.86 -0.63 -1.33
C ALA A 95 -1.85 -1.80 -1.36
N MET A 96 -3.17 -1.51 -1.42
CA MET A 96 -4.23 -2.53 -1.47
C MET A 96 -4.26 -3.28 -2.81
N VAL A 97 -3.93 -2.62 -3.92
CA VAL A 97 -3.84 -3.25 -5.25
C VAL A 97 -2.44 -3.78 -5.57
N GLY A 98 -1.49 -3.65 -4.63
CA GLY A 98 -0.10 -4.02 -4.84
C GLY A 98 0.68 -3.06 -5.75
N ALA A 99 0.23 -1.82 -5.98
CA ALA A 99 0.94 -0.84 -6.81
C ALA A 99 2.22 -0.36 -6.12
N GLU A 100 3.27 -1.17 -6.19
CA GLU A 100 4.49 -1.01 -5.40
C GLU A 100 5.25 0.26 -5.78
N GLN A 101 5.49 0.49 -7.06
CA GLN A 101 6.22 1.69 -7.50
C GLN A 101 5.50 2.97 -7.07
N LEU A 102 4.17 3.01 -7.18
CA LEU A 102 3.37 4.14 -6.75
C LEU A 102 3.41 4.33 -5.23
N THR A 103 3.35 3.24 -4.46
CA THR A 103 3.47 3.25 -3.00
C THR A 103 4.85 3.74 -2.55
N ARG A 104 5.92 3.30 -3.21
CA ARG A 104 7.29 3.76 -2.97
C ARG A 104 7.44 5.25 -3.29
N TYR A 105 6.90 5.70 -4.42
CA TYR A 105 6.94 7.12 -4.80
C TYR A 105 6.21 7.99 -3.75
N CYS A 106 5.01 7.58 -3.33
CA CYS A 106 4.27 8.27 -2.29
C CYS A 106 5.03 8.30 -0.95
N THR A 107 5.77 7.25 -0.61
CA THR A 107 6.63 7.23 0.59
C THR A 107 7.75 8.28 0.52
N GLY A 108 8.32 8.49 -0.67
CA GLY A 108 9.29 9.58 -0.91
C GLY A 108 8.66 10.96 -0.73
N LEU A 109 7.51 11.20 -1.35
CA LEU A 109 6.76 12.46 -1.20
C LEU A 109 6.39 12.72 0.27
N GLU A 110 5.92 11.70 0.97
CA GLU A 110 5.55 11.76 2.39
C GLU A 110 6.73 12.23 3.24
N LYS A 111 7.93 11.71 2.99
CA LYS A 111 9.14 12.08 3.72
C LYS A 111 9.45 13.57 3.54
N GLU A 112 9.49 14.05 2.31
CA GLU A 112 9.81 15.46 2.03
C GLU A 112 8.77 16.42 2.64
N LEU A 113 7.49 16.06 2.54
CA LEU A 113 6.40 16.84 3.16
C LEU A 113 6.52 16.91 4.68
N ARG A 114 6.89 15.80 5.34
CA ARG A 114 7.15 15.78 6.79
C ARG A 114 8.37 16.62 7.18
N GLU A 115 9.34 16.77 6.28
CA GLU A 115 10.51 17.64 6.45
C GLU A 115 10.20 19.11 6.12
N GLY A 116 8.94 19.45 5.80
CA GLY A 116 8.51 20.81 5.48
C GLY A 116 8.87 21.25 4.05
N ARG A 117 9.29 20.33 3.18
CA ARG A 117 9.68 20.59 1.80
C ARG A 117 8.51 20.26 0.86
N ILE A 118 8.37 21.03 -0.22
CA ILE A 118 7.39 20.74 -1.28
C ILE A 118 8.07 19.83 -2.30
N PRO A 119 7.73 18.53 -2.36
CA PRO A 119 8.35 17.62 -3.30
C PRO A 119 7.84 17.85 -4.73
N ASN A 120 8.64 17.41 -5.70
CA ASN A 120 8.21 17.32 -7.09
C ASN A 120 7.36 16.04 -7.31
N ALA A 121 6.14 16.20 -7.82
CA ALA A 121 5.23 15.10 -8.10
C ALA A 121 5.01 14.84 -9.60
N ASP A 122 5.81 15.42 -10.49
CA ASP A 122 5.68 15.30 -11.96
C ASP A 122 5.76 13.85 -12.48
N ALA A 123 6.40 12.94 -11.74
CA ALA A 123 6.46 11.53 -12.13
C ALA A 123 5.15 10.74 -11.80
N LEU A 124 4.24 11.28 -10.97
CA LEU A 124 3.00 10.59 -10.56
C LEU A 124 2.13 10.16 -11.75
N PRO A 125 1.82 11.03 -12.74
CA PRO A 125 1.03 10.66 -13.90
C PRO A 125 1.68 9.53 -14.71
N ARG A 126 3.01 9.55 -14.84
CA ARG A 126 3.73 8.51 -15.59
C ARG A 126 3.67 7.17 -14.88
N ILE A 127 3.97 7.14 -13.58
CA ILE A 127 3.92 5.92 -12.76
C ILE A 127 2.50 5.34 -12.76
N ALA A 128 1.47 6.19 -12.67
CA ALA A 128 0.08 5.77 -12.75
C ALA A 128 -0.29 5.21 -14.14
N ALA A 129 0.24 5.77 -15.22
CA ALA A 129 -0.01 5.29 -16.58
C ALA A 129 0.59 3.89 -16.82
N ASP A 130 1.76 3.61 -16.24
CA ASP A 130 2.42 2.30 -16.31
C ASP A 130 1.69 1.22 -15.48
N LEU A 131 0.88 1.61 -14.48
CA LEU A 131 0.19 0.65 -13.61
C LEU A 131 -0.94 -0.13 -14.30
N ARG A 132 -1.71 0.51 -15.17
CA ARG A 132 -2.81 -0.15 -15.89
C ARG A 132 -2.34 -1.35 -16.72
N PRO A 133 -1.37 -1.22 -17.65
CA PRO A 133 -0.92 -2.37 -18.42
C PRO A 133 -0.29 -3.45 -17.53
N ALA A 134 0.40 -3.09 -16.44
CA ALA A 134 0.93 -4.07 -15.49
C ALA A 134 -0.17 -4.88 -14.79
N LEU A 135 -1.25 -4.23 -14.34
CA LEU A 135 -2.41 -4.90 -13.74
C LEU A 135 -3.08 -5.85 -14.74
N THR A 136 -3.28 -5.41 -15.98
CA THR A 136 -3.89 -6.23 -17.03
C THR A 136 -3.04 -7.44 -17.38
N ASP A 137 -1.73 -7.28 -17.54
CA ASP A 137 -0.79 -8.36 -17.87
C ASP A 137 -0.78 -9.45 -16.79
N VAL A 138 -0.65 -9.03 -15.52
CA VAL A 138 -0.60 -9.97 -14.40
C VAL A 138 -1.94 -10.68 -14.24
N LEU A 139 -3.07 -9.98 -14.32
CA LEU A 139 -4.39 -10.62 -14.31
C LEU A 139 -4.59 -11.56 -15.51
N ALA A 140 -4.04 -11.25 -16.69
CA ALA A 140 -4.13 -12.09 -17.88
C ALA A 140 -3.32 -13.40 -17.74
N SER A 141 -2.18 -13.35 -17.05
CA SER A 141 -1.33 -14.52 -16.78
C SER A 141 -1.92 -15.51 -15.75
N MET A 142 -2.92 -15.09 -14.97
CA MET A 142 -3.56 -15.91 -13.96
C MET A 142 -4.62 -16.84 -14.57
N PRO A 143 -4.79 -18.07 -14.02
CA PRO A 143 -5.86 -18.96 -14.45
C PRO A 143 -7.23 -18.29 -14.26
N PRO A 144 -8.20 -18.55 -15.16
CA PRO A 144 -9.56 -18.07 -14.98
C PRO A 144 -10.16 -18.62 -13.68
N ASP A 145 -11.12 -17.87 -13.11
CA ASP A 145 -11.93 -18.37 -12.01
C ASP A 145 -12.47 -19.76 -12.41
N ALA A 146 -12.28 -20.76 -11.56
CA ALA A 146 -12.90 -22.05 -11.78
C ALA A 146 -14.42 -21.81 -11.76
N ASP A 147 -15.07 -22.01 -12.90
CA ASP A 147 -16.52 -21.98 -13.04
C ASP A 147 -17.10 -22.92 -11.97
N GLY A 148 -17.79 -22.31 -10.99
CA GLY A 148 -18.43 -23.01 -9.87
C GLY A 148 -19.88 -23.28 -10.17
#